data_AF-A0A8S4S7S2-F1
#
_entry.id   AF-A0A8S4S7S2-F1
#
_cell.length_a   1.000
_cell.length_b   1.000
_cell.length_c   1.000
_cell.angle_alpha   90.00
_cell.angle_beta   90.00
_cell.angle_gamma   90.00
#
_symmetry.space_group_name_H-M   'P 1'
#
loop_
_entity.id
_entity.type
_entity.pdbx_description
1 polymer ?
#
loop_
_entity_poly.entity_id
_entity_poly.type
_entity_poly.pdbx_seq_one_letter_code
_entity_poly.pdbx_strand_id
1 'polypeptide(L)'
;MTDIPVINNRTANRPDIVLVDRSVRRAIIVDITIPHDDNLVKAEKEKVSKYLDLAHEITAMWSVESTFIIQIVFSVNGLLAQSFDQHLKKLSLGCLIKGRIQKIVVLETARIVRRFLTLEP
;
A
#
# COMPACT_ATOMS: atom_id res chain seq x y z
N MET A 1 14.40 9.73 4.32
CA MET A 1 13.29 9.37 3.43
C MET A 1 13.34 10.34 2.28
N THR A 2 13.85 9.91 1.13
CA THR A 2 14.03 10.76 -0.05
C THR A 2 13.03 10.32 -1.09
N ASP A 3 12.10 11.21 -1.44
CA ASP A 3 11.21 11.05 -2.58
C ASP A 3 12.03 11.23 -3.85
N ILE A 4 12.38 10.12 -4.49
CA ILE A 4 13.04 10.13 -5.80
C ILE A 4 11.94 9.85 -6.84
N PRO A 5 11.67 10.78 -7.77
CA PRO A 5 10.68 10.54 -8.81
C PRO A 5 11.14 9.38 -9.72
N VAL A 6 10.28 8.39 -9.88
CA VAL A 6 10.45 7.34 -10.88
C VAL A 6 9.99 7.91 -12.22
N ILE A 7 10.94 8.17 -13.13
CA ILE A 7 10.65 8.73 -14.46
C ILE A 7 10.62 7.57 -15.47
N ASN A 8 9.43 7.11 -15.89
CA ASN A 8 9.31 6.13 -16.99
C ASN A 8 8.24 6.56 -18.02
N ASN A 9 8.64 6.57 -19.30
CA ASN A 9 7.86 6.98 -20.47
C ASN A 9 6.92 5.87 -21.02
N ARG A 10 6.35 5.04 -20.14
CA ARG A 10 5.32 4.05 -20.48
C ARG A 10 4.30 4.04 -19.35
N THR A 11 3.11 4.59 -19.61
CA THR A 11 1.91 4.59 -18.74
C THR A 11 2.20 4.50 -17.24
N ALA A 12 2.34 5.67 -16.61
CA ALA A 12 2.77 5.88 -15.22
C ALA A 12 2.02 5.04 -14.16
N ASN A 13 2.54 3.85 -13.85
CA ASN A 13 2.19 3.13 -12.62
C ASN A 13 3.00 3.73 -11.47
N ARG A 14 2.51 4.84 -10.91
CA ARG A 14 3.12 5.47 -9.74
C ARG A 14 2.65 4.75 -8.46
N PRO A 15 3.53 4.07 -7.73
CA PRO A 15 3.18 3.50 -6.44
C PRO A 15 3.01 4.59 -5.39
N ASP A 16 2.28 4.29 -4.30
CA ASP A 16 2.08 5.25 -3.21
C ASP A 16 3.38 5.54 -2.47
N ILE A 17 4.16 4.49 -2.18
CA ILE A 17 5.42 4.59 -1.44
C ILE A 17 6.45 3.64 -2.04
N VAL A 18 7.69 4.10 -2.12
CA VAL A 18 8.84 3.24 -2.40
C VAL A 18 9.89 3.41 -1.32
N LEU A 19 10.23 2.31 -0.64
CA LEU A 19 11.28 2.26 0.35
C LEU A 19 12.52 1.63 -0.28
N VAL A 20 13.69 2.27 -0.11
CA VAL A 20 14.97 1.72 -0.58
C VAL A 20 15.90 1.64 0.61
N ASP A 21 16.32 0.43 0.93
CA ASP A 21 17.39 0.17 1.89
C ASP A 21 18.67 -0.17 1.13
N ARG A 22 19.59 0.78 1.11
CA ARG A 22 20.90 0.62 0.45
C ARG A 22 21.84 -0.30 1.22
N SER A 23 21.65 -0.45 2.53
CA SER A 23 22.52 -1.28 3.37
C SER A 23 22.33 -2.77 3.06
N VAL A 24 21.08 -3.20 2.93
CA VAL A 24 20.72 -4.57 2.53
C VAL A 24 20.39 -4.69 1.04
N ARG A 25 20.69 -3.65 0.25
CA ARG A 25 20.46 -3.58 -1.20
C ARG A 25 19.08 -4.09 -1.61
N ARG A 26 18.02 -3.55 -1.00
CA ARG A 26 16.63 -3.97 -1.24
C ARG A 26 15.73 -2.77 -1.45
N ALA A 27 14.78 -2.89 -2.36
CA ALA A 27 13.67 -1.96 -2.49
C ALA A 27 12.33 -2.62 -2.15
N ILE A 28 11.37 -1.82 -1.72
CA ILE A 28 10.01 -2.24 -1.43
C ILE A 28 9.05 -1.21 -2.04
N ILE A 29 8.20 -1.67 -2.93
CA ILE A 29 7.08 -0.92 -3.47
C ILE A 29 5.87 -1.20 -2.58
N VAL A 30 5.25 -0.15 -2.02
CA VAL A 30 4.04 -0.27 -1.22
C VAL A 30 2.91 0.45 -1.93
N ASP A 31 1.81 -0.28 -2.13
CA ASP A 31 0.55 0.21 -2.69
C ASP A 31 -0.56 0.01 -1.66
N ILE A 32 -1.37 1.05 -1.45
CA ILE A 32 -2.47 1.07 -0.49
C ILE A 32 -3.77 1.05 -1.27
N THR A 33 -4.67 0.13 -0.93
CA THR A 33 -5.95 -0.02 -1.63
C THR A 33 -7.10 -0.08 -0.66
N ILE A 34 -8.13 0.74 -0.93
CA ILE A 34 -9.35 0.79 -0.12
C ILE A 34 -10.56 0.39 -0.97
N PRO A 35 -10.85 -0.92 -1.11
CA PRO A 35 -12.03 -1.37 -1.83
C PRO A 35 -13.28 -1.34 -0.93
N HIS A 36 -14.45 -1.55 -1.55
CA HIS A 36 -15.62 -2.04 -0.82
C HIS A 36 -15.34 -3.46 -0.30
N ASP A 37 -15.94 -3.81 0.85
CA ASP A 37 -15.89 -5.14 1.48
C ASP A 37 -15.99 -6.30 0.48
N ASP A 38 -17.03 -6.33 -0.36
CA ASP A 38 -17.26 -7.39 -1.36
C ASP A 38 -16.13 -7.52 -2.40
N ASN A 39 -15.40 -6.44 -2.65
CA ASN A 39 -14.32 -6.40 -3.62
C ASN A 39 -12.94 -6.66 -3.01
N LEU A 40 -12.84 -6.91 -1.70
CA LEU A 40 -11.58 -7.05 -0.99
C LEU A 40 -10.71 -8.18 -1.55
N VAL A 41 -11.32 -9.36 -1.78
CA VAL A 41 -10.63 -10.55 -2.33
C VAL A 41 -10.20 -10.32 -3.79
N LYS A 42 -11.04 -9.62 -4.56
CA LYS A 42 -10.75 -9.30 -5.96
C LYS A 42 -9.58 -8.31 -6.06
N ALA A 43 -9.60 -7.26 -5.25
CA ALA A 43 -8.55 -6.25 -5.18
C ALA A 43 -7.19 -6.84 -4.77
N GLU A 44 -7.18 -7.82 -3.87
CA GLU A 44 -5.96 -8.54 -3.48
C GLU A 44 -5.32 -9.32 -4.64
N LYS A 45 -6.13 -9.92 -5.52
CA LYS A 45 -5.63 -10.76 -6.63
C LYS A 45 -5.20 -9.97 -7.86
N GLU A 46 -5.84 -8.86 -8.17
CA GLU A 46 -5.64 -8.14 -9.45
C GLU A 46 -4.33 -7.34 -9.53
N LYS A 47 -3.74 -6.96 -8.39
CA LYS A 47 -2.71 -5.90 -8.36
C LYS A 47 -1.25 -6.37 -8.41
N VAL A 48 -0.96 -7.67 -8.19
CA VAL A 48 0.44 -8.15 -8.18
C VAL A 48 1.08 -8.04 -9.57
N SER A 49 0.31 -8.31 -10.62
CA SER A 49 0.83 -8.27 -12.00
C SER A 49 1.19 -6.85 -12.47
N LYS A 50 0.56 -5.81 -11.91
CA LYS A 50 0.71 -4.42 -12.36
C LYS A 50 2.09 -3.83 -12.06
N TYR A 51 2.72 -4.27 -10.98
CA TYR A 51 3.97 -3.71 -10.48
C TYR A 51 5.20 -4.56 -10.74
N LEU A 52 5.04 -5.73 -11.38
CA LEU A 52 6.14 -6.66 -11.63
C LEU A 52 7.23 -6.04 -12.53
N ASP A 53 6.81 -5.42 -13.63
CA ASP A 53 7.74 -4.73 -14.54
C ASP A 53 8.46 -3.58 -13.85
N LEU A 54 7.71 -2.77 -13.09
CA LEU A 54 8.27 -1.67 -12.31
C LEU A 54 9.29 -2.16 -11.25
N ALA A 55 9.03 -3.31 -10.62
CA ALA A 55 9.96 -3.89 -9.66
C ALA A 55 11.28 -4.30 -10.33
N HIS A 56 11.25 -4.86 -11.55
CA HIS A 56 12.46 -5.16 -12.31
C HIS A 56 13.22 -3.88 -12.70
N GLU A 57 12.50 -2.86 -13.18
CA GLU A 57 13.08 -1.56 -13.53
C GLU A 57 13.76 -0.89 -12.33
N ILE A 58 13.08 -0.86 -11.17
CA ILE A 58 13.63 -0.31 -9.93
C ILE A 58 14.88 -1.09 -9.48
N THR A 59 14.85 -2.42 -9.59
CA THR A 59 15.98 -3.27 -9.23
C THR A 59 17.23 -2.89 -10.03
N ALA A 60 17.07 -2.75 -11.35
CA ALA A 60 18.15 -2.35 -12.24
C ALA A 60 18.58 -0.89 -12.01
N MET A 61 17.63 0.05 -11.98
CA MET A 61 17.89 1.49 -11.91
C MET A 61 18.61 1.89 -10.61
N TRP A 62 18.27 1.26 -9.48
CA TRP A 62 18.88 1.59 -8.19
C TRP A 62 19.95 0.59 -7.74
N SER A 63 20.33 -0.36 -8.60
CA SER A 63 21.40 -1.34 -8.34
C SER A 63 21.21 -2.12 -7.03
N VAL A 64 19.96 -2.38 -6.67
CA VAL A 64 19.58 -3.23 -5.54
C VAL A 64 19.50 -4.70 -5.98
N GLU A 65 19.59 -5.65 -5.05
CA GLU A 65 19.55 -7.08 -5.35
C GLU A 65 18.12 -7.57 -5.60
N SER A 66 17.13 -6.96 -4.94
CA SER A 66 15.73 -7.37 -5.08
C SER A 66 14.77 -6.22 -4.77
N THR A 67 13.62 -6.25 -5.44
CA THR A 67 12.49 -5.34 -5.17
C THR A 67 11.26 -6.15 -4.84
N PHE A 68 10.64 -5.88 -3.68
CA PHE A 68 9.42 -6.54 -3.24
C PHE A 68 8.21 -5.65 -3.47
N ILE A 69 7.09 -6.25 -3.86
CA ILE A 69 5.81 -5.56 -3.97
C ILE A 69 4.97 -5.96 -2.76
N ILE A 70 4.49 -4.96 -2.02
CA ILE A 70 3.66 -5.12 -0.84
C ILE A 70 2.37 -4.34 -1.03
N GLN A 71 1.24 -5.01 -0.81
CA GLN A 71 -0.07 -4.39 -0.97
C GLN A 71 -0.82 -4.34 0.34
N ILE A 72 -1.10 -3.14 0.81
CA ILE A 72 -1.87 -2.90 2.02
C ILE A 72 -3.33 -2.70 1.58
N VAL A 73 -4.11 -3.77 1.62
CA VAL A 73 -5.52 -3.76 1.22
C VAL A 73 -6.41 -3.85 2.46
N PHE A 74 -7.28 -2.84 2.64
CA PHE A 74 -8.27 -2.80 3.72
C PHE A 74 -9.52 -2.09 3.25
N SER A 75 -10.70 -2.54 3.68
CA SER A 75 -11.95 -1.96 3.21
C SER A 75 -12.32 -0.67 3.93
N VAL A 76 -13.29 0.06 3.35
CA VAL A 76 -13.87 1.28 3.96
C VAL A 76 -14.47 1.05 5.35
N ASN A 77 -14.92 -0.18 5.64
CA ASN A 77 -15.47 -0.58 6.94
C ASN A 77 -14.42 -1.17 7.89
N GLY A 78 -13.15 -1.18 7.48
CA GLY A 78 -12.04 -1.69 8.30
C GLY A 78 -11.84 -3.20 8.23
N LEU A 79 -12.40 -3.90 7.23
CA LEU A 79 -12.05 -5.29 6.95
C LEU A 79 -10.64 -5.35 6.36
N LEU A 80 -9.88 -6.37 6.73
CA LEU A 80 -8.50 -6.55 6.27
C LEU A 80 -8.38 -7.79 5.42
N ALA A 81 -7.56 -7.70 4.36
CA ALA A 81 -7.23 -8.86 3.54
C ALA A 81 -6.45 -9.90 4.37
N GLN A 82 -6.56 -11.18 4.00
CA GLN A 82 -5.86 -12.24 4.73
C GLN A 82 -4.34 -12.13 4.59
N SER A 83 -3.83 -11.64 3.45
CA SER A 83 -2.40 -11.39 3.24
C SER A 83 -1.84 -10.23 4.07
N PHE A 84 -2.69 -9.41 4.70
CA PHE A 84 -2.28 -8.20 5.40
C PHE A 84 -1.22 -8.47 6.48
N ASP A 85 -1.40 -9.52 7.28
CA ASP A 85 -0.44 -9.87 8.34
C ASP A 85 0.90 -10.36 7.75
N GLN A 86 0.88 -11.02 6.60
CA GLN A 86 2.11 -11.42 5.89
C GLN A 86 2.84 -10.20 5.33
N HIS A 87 2.09 -9.23 4.80
CA HIS A 87 2.63 -7.96 4.30
C HIS A 87 3.24 -7.09 5.41
N LEU A 88 2.60 -7.01 6.58
CA LEU A 88 3.19 -6.33 7.75
C LEU A 88 4.48 -6.99 8.20
N LYS A 89 4.53 -8.33 8.25
CA LYS A 89 5.77 -9.06 8.59
C LYS A 89 6.91 -8.76 7.61
N LYS A 90 6.63 -8.67 6.30
CA LYS A 90 7.62 -8.30 5.28
C LYS A 90 8.16 -6.87 5.46
N LEU A 91 7.33 -5.96 6.00
CA LEU A 91 7.73 -4.60 6.37
C LEU A 91 8.38 -4.51 7.77
N SER A 92 8.56 -5.64 8.46
CA SER A 92 9.01 -5.68 9.86
C SER A 92 8.13 -4.84 10.80
N LEU A 93 6.84 -4.71 10.48
CA LEU A 93 5.85 -3.99 11.27
C LEU A 93 5.16 -4.95 12.27
N GLY A 94 5.01 -4.49 13.52
CA GLY A 94 4.40 -5.27 14.60
C GLY A 94 2.89 -5.47 14.44
N CYS A 95 2.35 -6.55 15.04
CA CYS A 95 0.93 -6.91 14.94
C CYS A 95 -0.04 -5.86 15.52
N LEU A 96 0.41 -5.04 16.47
CA LEU A 96 -0.39 -3.98 17.09
C LEU A 96 -0.82 -2.89 16.09
N ILE A 97 -0.11 -2.75 14.98
CA ILE A 97 -0.42 -1.75 13.93
C ILE A 97 -1.75 -2.08 13.24
N LYS A 98 -2.09 -3.37 13.12
CA LYS A 98 -3.34 -3.85 12.53
C LYS A 98 -4.57 -3.20 13.17
N GLY A 99 -4.70 -3.34 14.49
CA GLY A 99 -5.83 -2.77 15.24
C GLY A 99 -5.85 -1.25 15.24
N ARG A 100 -4.68 -0.60 15.20
CA ARG A 100 -4.58 0.87 15.09
C ARG A 100 -5.09 1.36 13.74
N ILE A 101 -4.68 0.72 12.64
CA ILE A 101 -5.14 1.07 11.30
C ILE A 101 -6.65 0.89 11.21
N GLN A 102 -7.20 -0.25 11.64
CA GLN A 102 -8.64 -0.49 11.61
C GLN A 102 -9.42 0.58 12.40
N LYS A 103 -8.94 0.89 13.62
CA LYS A 103 -9.56 1.93 14.46
C LYS A 103 -9.55 3.29 13.76
N ILE A 104 -8.41 3.71 13.20
CA ILE A 104 -8.28 5.01 12.54
C ILE A 104 -9.18 5.08 11.31
N VAL A 105 -9.20 4.05 10.47
CA VAL A 105 -10.03 4.01 9.25
C VAL A 105 -11.51 4.22 9.59
N VAL A 106 -12.04 3.46 10.55
CA VAL A 106 -13.45 3.59 10.96
C VAL A 106 -13.73 4.98 11.55
N LEU A 107 -12.83 5.51 12.39
CA LEU A 107 -12.99 6.83 12.99
C LEU A 107 -12.95 7.96 11.95
N GLU A 108 -12.03 7.90 10.99
CA GLU A 108 -11.90 8.92 9.94
C GLU A 108 -13.06 8.86 8.93
N THR A 109 -13.50 7.66 8.54
CA THR A 109 -14.72 7.50 7.72
C THR A 109 -15.92 8.12 8.43
N ALA A 110 -16.13 7.81 9.72
CA ALA A 110 -17.21 8.41 10.51
C ALA A 110 -17.04 9.94 10.66
N ARG A 111 -15.82 10.43 10.82
CA ARG A 111 -15.51 11.86 10.91
C ARG A 111 -15.87 12.59 9.63
N ILE A 112 -15.52 12.04 8.47
CA ILE A 112 -15.85 12.62 7.16
C ILE A 112 -17.37 12.73 6.99
N VAL A 113 -18.11 11.66 7.30
CA VAL A 113 -19.58 11.64 7.22
C VAL A 113 -20.18 12.66 8.18
N ARG A 114 -19.76 12.70 9.46
CA ARG A 114 -20.24 13.69 10.43
C ARG A 114 -19.95 15.11 9.98
N ARG A 115 -18.75 15.38 9.45
CA ARG A 115 -18.40 16.69 8.93
C ARG A 115 -19.32 17.08 7.79
N PHE A 116 -19.60 16.18 6.85
CA PHE A 116 -20.53 16.46 5.76
C PHE A 116 -21.95 16.74 6.25
N LEU A 117 -22.47 15.93 7.17
CA LEU A 117 -23.81 16.10 7.74
C LEU A 117 -23.96 17.36 8.61
N THR A 118 -22.85 17.92 9.10
CA THR A 118 -22.82 19.17 9.87
C THR A 118 -22.50 20.39 9.00
N LEU A 119 -22.28 20.20 7.70
CA LEU A 119 -22.03 21.27 6.73
C LEU A 119 -23.31 21.79 6.05
N GLU A 120 -24.49 21.19 6.29
CA GLU A 120 -25.77 21.82 5.95
C GLU A 120 -26.28 22.69 7.12
N PRO A 121 -26.89 23.86 6.82
CA PRO A 121 -27.40 24.80 7.83
C PRO A 121 -28.56 24.25 8.66
#